data_AF-F5GUD6-F1
#
_entry.id   AF-F5GUD6-F1
#
_cell.length_a   1.000
_cell.length_b   1.000
_cell.length_c   1.000
_cell.angle_alpha   90.00
_cell.angle_beta   90.00
_cell.angle_gamma   90.00
#
_symmetry.space_group_name_H-M   'P 1'
#
loop_
_entity.id
_entity.type
_entity.pdbx_description
1 polymer ?
#
loop_
_entity_poly.entity_id
_entity_poly.type
_entity_poly.pdbx_seq_one_letter_code
_entity_poly.pdbx_strand_id
1 'polypeptide(L)'
;MVCFCDTDYCNTISLLRGNITILPVIQCKALIQTVYTAIPSNKCIRIISYIKHDRYELDKFNNDHVKDLQEFISGAERGDSGDLVIDAHIYWPEKMLRNFFSKGCYNTTMSPEHYYVYCRCEEANCNTPESEALPYPISPPVVKCHTSGFAYEMNYRKFETLELTGDLNYKQNYMTNETYVDEGIECQGHFCVIVPNKYIIDGEYVDIYYKGCISANEQGEQKLSVGQKYVNEITYYICNTDFCNIDIETSLDAAANASTISDNGADGTKFDCFQIVILFIIFLI
;
A
#
# COMPACT_ATOMS: atom_id res chain seq x y z
N MET A 1 -22.42 -9.70 -30.90
CA MET A 1 -23.45 -8.67 -31.08
C MET A 1 -22.87 -7.39 -30.52
N VAL A 2 -22.58 -6.43 -31.38
CA VAL A 2 -21.89 -5.16 -31.06
C VAL A 2 -22.96 -4.10 -30.82
N CYS A 3 -22.84 -3.31 -29.76
CA CYS A 3 -23.59 -2.07 -29.59
C CYS A 3 -22.60 -0.90 -29.66
N PHE A 4 -22.73 -0.09 -30.72
CA PHE A 4 -22.16 1.25 -30.81
C PHE A 4 -23.21 2.24 -30.36
N CYS A 5 -22.92 3.00 -29.31
CA CYS A 5 -23.65 4.22 -28.96
C CYS A 5 -22.65 5.30 -28.52
N ASP A 6 -22.93 6.54 -28.92
CA ASP A 6 -22.03 7.70 -28.77
C ASP A 6 -22.23 8.44 -27.42
N THR A 7 -22.73 7.73 -26.39
CA THR A 7 -22.90 8.23 -25.01
C THR A 7 -22.84 7.09 -23.98
N ASP A 8 -22.27 7.35 -22.79
CA ASP A 8 -21.84 6.37 -21.77
C ASP A 8 -22.92 5.52 -21.07
N TYR A 9 -24.22 5.68 -21.38
CA TYR A 9 -25.32 5.04 -20.65
C TYR A 9 -26.08 3.96 -21.43
N CYS A 10 -25.55 3.47 -22.55
CA CYS A 10 -26.31 2.60 -23.44
C CYS A 10 -26.28 1.09 -23.13
N ASN A 11 -26.22 0.69 -21.86
CA ASN A 11 -26.46 -0.70 -21.47
C ASN A 11 -27.13 -0.84 -20.10
N THR A 12 -28.36 -0.33 -19.91
CA THR A 12 -29.13 -0.70 -18.71
C THR A 12 -30.65 -0.68 -18.92
N ILE A 13 -31.26 -1.87 -19.02
CA ILE A 13 -32.66 -2.05 -18.59
C ILE A 13 -32.80 -3.18 -17.56
N SER A 14 -31.86 -4.13 -17.46
CA SER A 14 -31.95 -5.26 -16.51
C SER A 14 -31.15 -5.11 -15.22
N LEU A 15 -30.04 -4.37 -15.20
CA LEU A 15 -29.22 -4.16 -13.98
C LEU A 15 -29.81 -3.12 -13.00
N LEU A 16 -30.64 -2.19 -13.47
CA LEU A 16 -31.29 -1.14 -12.65
C LEU A 16 -32.47 -1.64 -11.80
N ARG A 17 -32.86 -2.92 -11.90
CA ARG A 17 -33.98 -3.50 -11.14
C ARG A 17 -33.56 -4.28 -9.89
N GLY A 18 -32.25 -4.39 -9.63
CA GLY A 18 -31.71 -4.97 -8.41
C GLY A 18 -31.21 -3.89 -7.44
N ASN A 19 -31.02 -4.24 -6.17
CA ASN A 19 -30.44 -3.36 -5.15
C ASN A 19 -28.90 -3.30 -5.26
N ILE A 20 -28.40 -3.06 -6.48
CA ILE A 20 -26.97 -3.09 -6.81
C ILE A 20 -26.48 -1.67 -6.98
N THR A 21 -25.42 -1.30 -6.26
CA THR A 21 -24.74 -0.01 -6.42
C THR A 21 -23.90 -0.05 -7.70
N ILE A 22 -24.23 0.80 -8.66
CA ILE A 22 -23.38 1.03 -9.84
C ILE A 22 -22.27 1.99 -9.43
N LEU A 23 -21.02 1.55 -9.56
CA LEU A 23 -19.87 2.41 -9.29
C LEU A 23 -19.78 3.49 -10.38
N PRO A 24 -19.44 4.75 -10.02
CA PRO A 24 -19.31 5.81 -11.00
C PRO A 24 -18.20 5.47 -11.99
N VAL A 25 -18.47 5.67 -13.28
CA VAL A 25 -17.44 5.57 -14.33
C VAL A 25 -16.79 6.94 -14.48
N ILE A 26 -15.48 6.97 -14.32
CA ILE A 26 -14.62 8.13 -14.48
C ILE A 26 -13.65 7.90 -15.64
N GLN A 27 -13.02 8.97 -16.10
CA GLN A 27 -11.99 8.90 -17.12
C GLN A 27 -10.63 8.67 -16.45
N CYS A 28 -9.90 7.63 -16.83
CA CYS A 28 -8.54 7.36 -16.37
C CYS A 28 -7.56 7.32 -17.55
N LYS A 29 -6.26 7.41 -17.28
CA LYS A 29 -5.22 7.14 -18.28
C LYS A 29 -4.78 5.68 -18.24
N ALA A 30 -4.42 5.13 -19.39
CA ALA A 30 -3.76 3.84 -19.51
C ALA A 30 -2.78 3.83 -20.68
N LEU A 31 -1.70 3.05 -20.58
CA LEU A 31 -0.73 2.87 -21.67
C LEU A 31 -1.28 1.87 -22.70
N ILE A 32 -1.66 2.36 -23.89
CA ILE A 32 -2.13 1.53 -25.01
C ILE A 32 -1.16 1.73 -26.18
N GLN A 33 -0.53 0.65 -26.64
CA GLN A 33 0.39 0.68 -27.79
C GLN A 33 1.43 1.82 -27.68
N THR A 34 2.05 1.99 -26.51
CA THR A 34 3.05 3.03 -26.18
C THR A 34 2.54 4.46 -25.98
N VAL A 35 1.23 4.71 -26.07
CA VAL A 35 0.64 6.04 -25.88
C VAL A 35 -0.35 6.03 -24.72
N TYR A 36 -0.27 7.04 -23.85
CA TYR A 36 -1.26 7.22 -22.78
C TYR A 36 -2.59 7.69 -23.35
N THR A 37 -3.59 6.82 -23.23
CA THR A 37 -4.93 7.02 -23.77
C THR A 37 -5.94 7.13 -22.64
N ALA A 38 -6.97 7.96 -22.82
CA ALA A 38 -8.08 8.04 -21.89
C ALA A 38 -8.97 6.80 -22.03
N ILE A 39 -9.29 6.15 -20.92
CA ILE A 39 -10.15 4.97 -20.84
C ILE A 39 -11.23 5.18 -19.77
N PRO A 40 -12.41 4.56 -19.94
CA PRO A 40 -13.43 4.53 -18.88
C PRO A 40 -13.06 3.48 -17.83
N SER A 41 -13.02 3.87 -16.56
CA SER A 41 -12.83 2.98 -15.41
C SER A 41 -13.48 3.59 -14.17
N ASN A 42 -13.65 2.86 -13.08
CA ASN A 42 -14.24 3.39 -11.85
C ASN A 42 -13.20 3.94 -10.86
N LYS A 43 -11.94 3.53 -10.98
CA LYS A 43 -10.81 4.07 -10.20
C LYS A 43 -9.58 4.17 -11.11
N CYS A 44 -8.77 5.19 -10.92
CA CYS A 44 -7.51 5.33 -11.64
C CYS A 44 -6.35 4.87 -10.75
N ILE A 45 -5.39 4.20 -11.37
CA ILE A 45 -4.24 3.60 -10.71
C ILE A 45 -2.95 4.19 -11.27
N ARG A 46 -2.04 4.54 -10.36
CA ARG A 46 -0.65 4.91 -10.66
C ARG A 46 0.25 4.13 -9.72
N ILE A 47 1.18 3.36 -10.29
CA ILE A 47 2.13 2.54 -9.54
C ILE A 47 3.53 2.97 -9.96
N ILE A 48 4.37 3.25 -8.98
CA ILE A 48 5.80 3.50 -9.20
C ILE A 48 6.53 2.40 -8.44
N SER A 49 7.29 1.59 -9.17
CA SER A 49 8.16 0.57 -8.60
C SER A 49 9.60 0.97 -8.83
N TYR A 50 10.41 0.88 -7.77
CA TYR A 50 11.84 1.08 -7.87
C TYR A 50 12.59 -0.10 -7.28
N ILE A 51 13.48 -0.69 -8.06
CA ILE A 51 14.41 -1.74 -7.62
C ILE A 51 15.80 -1.28 -8.04
N LYS A 52 16.65 -0.99 -7.07
CA LYS A 52 18.03 -0.60 -7.32
C LYS A 52 18.85 -1.84 -7.66
N HIS A 53 19.38 -1.90 -8.88
CA HIS A 53 20.26 -2.98 -9.31
C HIS A 53 19.63 -4.37 -9.12
N ASP A 54 18.56 -4.69 -9.86
CA ASP A 54 18.09 -6.06 -9.99
C ASP A 54 19.25 -6.94 -10.52
N ARG A 55 20.06 -7.48 -9.61
CA ARG A 55 21.28 -8.20 -9.96
C ARG A 55 20.97 -9.50 -10.67
N TYR A 56 19.78 -10.08 -10.43
CA TYR A 56 19.34 -11.24 -11.18
C TYR A 56 19.16 -10.88 -12.66
N GLU A 57 18.44 -9.80 -12.97
CA GLU A 57 18.26 -9.34 -14.35
C GLU A 57 19.57 -8.80 -14.95
N LEU A 58 20.41 -8.10 -14.18
CA LEU A 58 21.73 -7.63 -14.63
C LEU A 58 22.71 -8.78 -14.91
N ASP A 59 22.72 -9.84 -14.10
CA ASP A 59 23.59 -11.00 -14.29
C ASP A 59 23.06 -11.92 -15.43
N LYS A 60 21.74 -11.97 -15.62
CA LYS A 60 21.08 -12.78 -16.66
C LYS A 60 21.09 -12.10 -18.03
N PHE A 61 20.98 -10.77 -18.05
CA PHE A 61 20.99 -9.95 -19.24
C PHE A 61 22.07 -8.88 -19.09
N ASN A 62 23.19 -9.05 -19.80
CA ASN A 62 24.31 -8.09 -19.90
C ASN A 62 23.86 -6.76 -20.56
N ASN A 63 22.92 -6.04 -19.96
CA ASN A 63 22.37 -4.80 -20.47
C ASN A 63 22.49 -3.71 -19.41
N ASP A 64 23.24 -2.66 -19.75
CA ASP A 64 23.39 -1.40 -19.01
C ASP A 64 22.09 -0.54 -18.99
N HIS A 65 20.93 -1.16 -19.22
CA HIS A 65 19.65 -0.49 -19.49
C HIS A 65 18.49 -1.04 -18.65
N VAL A 66 18.77 -1.70 -17.53
CA VAL A 66 17.72 -1.98 -16.54
C VAL A 66 17.30 -0.63 -15.97
N LYS A 67 16.13 -0.12 -16.39
CA LYS A 67 15.52 1.04 -15.74
C LYS A 67 15.13 0.60 -14.33
N ASP A 68 15.86 1.11 -13.34
CA ASP A 68 15.58 0.84 -11.91
C ASP A 68 14.19 1.35 -11.49
N LEU A 69 13.62 2.32 -12.23
CA LEU A 69 12.28 2.87 -12.00
C LEU A 69 11.31 2.45 -13.10
N GLN A 70 10.22 1.78 -12.71
CA GLN A 70 9.10 1.42 -13.57
C GLN A 70 7.83 2.13 -13.11
N GLU A 71 7.14 2.76 -14.05
CA GLU A 71 5.86 3.40 -13.79
C GLU A 71 4.76 2.70 -14.59
N PHE A 72 3.68 2.34 -13.89
CA PHE A 72 2.50 1.70 -14.45
C PHE A 72 1.27 2.56 -14.19
N ILE A 73 0.50 2.80 -15.25
CA ILE A 73 -0.65 3.70 -15.25
C ILE A 73 -1.80 2.98 -15.95
N SER A 74 -2.89 2.78 -15.22
CA SER A 74 -4.06 2.05 -15.69
C SER A 74 -5.34 2.54 -15.01
N GLY A 75 -6.48 2.10 -15.53
CA GLY A 75 -7.71 2.05 -14.75
C GLY A 75 -7.72 0.82 -13.83
N ALA A 76 -8.67 0.76 -12.92
CA ALA A 76 -8.92 -0.41 -12.10
C ALA A 76 -9.19 -1.65 -12.95
N GLU A 77 -8.51 -2.73 -12.60
CA GLU A 77 -8.72 -4.07 -13.15
C GLU A 77 -9.62 -4.90 -12.22
N ARG A 78 -9.86 -6.17 -12.55
CA ARG A 78 -10.87 -7.03 -11.86
C ARG A 78 -10.77 -7.01 -10.33
N GLY A 79 -9.54 -7.00 -9.80
CA GLY A 79 -9.27 -6.96 -8.36
C GLY A 79 -9.36 -5.58 -7.72
N ASP A 80 -9.27 -4.51 -8.51
CA ASP A 80 -9.09 -3.14 -8.03
C ASP A 80 -10.36 -2.29 -8.14
N SER A 81 -11.53 -2.90 -8.29
CA SER A 81 -12.77 -2.13 -8.39
C SER A 81 -13.28 -1.66 -7.02
N GLY A 82 -12.95 -2.36 -5.93
CA GLY A 82 -13.42 -2.08 -4.56
C GLY A 82 -12.50 -1.14 -3.77
N ASP A 83 -12.72 -0.93 -2.48
CA ASP A 83 -11.81 -0.08 -1.67
C ASP A 83 -10.50 -0.76 -1.34
N LEU A 84 -10.49 -2.08 -1.39
CA LEU A 84 -9.32 -2.93 -1.25
C LEU A 84 -9.10 -3.68 -2.57
N VAL A 85 -7.90 -4.20 -2.77
CA VAL A 85 -7.64 -5.19 -3.81
C VAL A 85 -8.38 -6.46 -3.39
N ILE A 86 -9.10 -7.17 -4.25
CA ILE A 86 -9.71 -8.48 -3.90
C ILE A 86 -9.52 -9.43 -5.08
N ASP A 87 -8.27 -9.87 -5.26
CA ASP A 87 -7.92 -10.86 -6.27
C ASP A 87 -6.91 -11.86 -5.69
N ALA A 88 -7.29 -13.13 -5.69
CA ALA A 88 -6.47 -14.23 -5.20
C ALA A 88 -5.37 -14.65 -6.20
N HIS A 89 -5.42 -14.18 -7.45
CA HIS A 89 -4.42 -14.50 -8.47
C HIS A 89 -3.21 -13.56 -8.46
N ILE A 90 -3.29 -12.44 -7.73
CA ILE A 90 -2.17 -11.52 -7.58
C ILE A 90 -1.09 -12.19 -6.72
N TYR A 91 0.16 -12.11 -7.17
CA TYR A 91 1.31 -12.66 -6.47
C TYR A 91 1.35 -12.13 -5.02
N TRP A 92 1.56 -13.00 -4.03
CA TRP A 92 1.34 -12.65 -2.62
C TRP A 92 2.13 -11.40 -2.16
N PRO A 93 3.43 -11.25 -2.46
CA PRO A 93 4.15 -10.00 -2.16
C PRO A 93 3.53 -8.77 -2.82
N GLU A 94 3.10 -8.87 -4.07
CA GLU A 94 2.42 -7.77 -4.77
C GLU A 94 1.08 -7.42 -4.10
N LYS A 95 0.32 -8.44 -3.67
CA LYS A 95 -0.91 -8.26 -2.87
C LYS A 95 -0.58 -7.50 -1.59
N MET A 96 0.41 -7.92 -0.81
CA MET A 96 0.84 -7.23 0.42
C MET A 96 1.19 -5.74 0.20
N LEU A 97 1.81 -5.40 -0.93
CA LEU A 97 2.33 -4.05 -1.19
C LEU A 97 1.26 -3.06 -1.69
N ARG A 98 0.17 -3.56 -2.29
CA ARG A 98 -0.86 -2.73 -2.96
C ARG A 98 -2.22 -2.76 -2.27
N ASN A 99 -2.37 -3.54 -1.22
CA ASN A 99 -3.66 -3.89 -0.66
C ASN A 99 -4.17 -2.93 0.42
N PHE A 100 -4.05 -1.63 0.17
CA PHE A 100 -4.56 -0.60 1.06
C PHE A 100 -5.77 0.11 0.47
N PHE A 101 -6.35 1.01 1.26
CA PHE A 101 -7.61 1.67 0.95
C PHE A 101 -7.52 2.51 -0.33
N SER A 102 -8.62 2.66 -1.04
CA SER A 102 -8.71 3.62 -2.13
C SER A 102 -8.71 5.06 -1.61
N LYS A 103 -8.49 6.03 -2.51
CA LYS A 103 -8.33 7.46 -2.19
C LYS A 103 -7.09 7.72 -1.34
N GLY A 104 -5.99 7.10 -1.72
CA GLY A 104 -4.72 7.31 -1.06
C GLY A 104 -3.54 6.89 -1.91
N CYS A 105 -2.36 7.30 -1.48
CA CYS A 105 -1.08 6.83 -1.97
C CYS A 105 -0.32 6.18 -0.82
N TYR A 106 0.26 5.01 -1.07
CA TYR A 106 1.03 4.24 -0.10
C TYR A 106 2.40 3.95 -0.68
N ASN A 107 3.45 4.33 0.04
CA ASN A 107 4.82 3.90 -0.22
C ASN A 107 5.16 2.77 0.75
N THR A 108 5.33 1.57 0.23
CA THR A 108 5.73 0.39 1.00
C THR A 108 7.15 0.01 0.63
N THR A 109 8.01 -0.11 1.64
CA THR A 109 9.44 -0.42 1.48
C THR A 109 9.85 -1.50 2.46
N MET A 110 10.44 -2.58 1.94
CA MET A 110 11.02 -3.69 2.73
C MET A 110 12.52 -3.82 2.50
N SER A 111 13.09 -2.88 1.75
CA SER A 111 14.51 -2.63 1.59
C SER A 111 14.65 -1.19 1.09
N PRO A 112 15.63 -0.38 1.53
CA PRO A 112 15.88 0.94 0.98
C PRO A 112 16.26 0.90 -0.52
N GLU A 113 16.60 -0.29 -1.02
CA GLU A 113 16.90 -0.55 -2.42
C GLU A 113 15.66 -1.02 -3.21
N HIS A 114 14.51 -1.19 -2.56
CA HIS A 114 13.27 -1.66 -3.18
C HIS A 114 12.01 -1.06 -2.54
N TYR A 115 11.29 -0.23 -3.29
CA TYR A 115 10.03 0.34 -2.84
C TYR A 115 8.94 0.33 -3.92
N TYR A 116 7.69 0.38 -3.47
CA TYR A 116 6.52 0.56 -4.30
C TYR A 116 5.68 1.72 -3.79
N VAL A 117 5.36 2.65 -4.68
CA VAL A 117 4.30 3.63 -4.47
C VAL A 117 3.07 3.17 -5.24
N TYR A 118 1.94 3.02 -4.53
CA TYR A 118 0.67 2.63 -5.11
C TYR A 118 -0.38 3.68 -4.77
N CYS A 119 -0.95 4.29 -5.81
CA CYS A 119 -1.95 5.35 -5.71
C CYS A 119 -3.25 4.95 -6.39
N ARG A 120 -4.38 5.17 -5.71
CA ARG A 120 -5.72 4.94 -6.25
C ARG A 120 -6.62 6.13 -6.00
N CYS A 121 -7.19 6.68 -7.06
CA CYS A 121 -8.01 7.88 -6.98
C CYS A 121 -9.30 7.72 -7.80
N GLU A 122 -10.31 8.53 -7.46
CA GLU A 122 -11.66 8.48 -8.05
C GLU A 122 -12.00 9.75 -8.85
N GLU A 123 -11.00 10.56 -9.17
CA GLU A 123 -11.15 11.78 -9.95
C GLU A 123 -10.72 11.54 -11.40
N ALA A 124 -11.32 12.28 -12.34
CA ALA A 124 -10.98 12.14 -13.74
C ALA A 124 -9.50 12.49 -13.99
N ASN A 125 -8.78 11.60 -14.68
CA ASN A 125 -7.38 11.72 -15.07
C ASN A 125 -6.41 11.94 -13.88
N CYS A 126 -6.76 11.50 -12.67
CA CYS A 126 -5.91 11.69 -11.49
C CYS A 126 -4.64 10.82 -11.48
N ASN A 127 -4.51 9.86 -12.40
CA ASN A 127 -3.31 9.03 -12.58
C ASN A 127 -2.39 9.50 -13.71
N THR A 128 -2.54 10.73 -14.18
CA THR A 128 -1.86 11.21 -15.40
C THR A 128 -0.33 11.28 -15.21
N PRO A 129 0.47 10.67 -16.13
CA PRO A 129 1.95 10.72 -16.07
C PRO A 129 2.51 12.12 -16.33
N GLU A 130 1.76 12.96 -17.04
CA GLU A 130 2.16 14.34 -17.36
C GLU A 130 2.23 15.23 -16.13
N SER A 131 1.66 14.79 -14.99
CA SER A 131 1.86 15.39 -13.69
C SER A 131 3.02 14.69 -12.97
N GLU A 132 4.08 15.43 -12.67
CA GLU A 132 5.18 14.94 -11.83
C GLU A 132 4.71 14.65 -10.40
N ALA A 133 3.63 15.29 -9.94
CA ALA A 133 3.06 15.05 -8.63
C ALA A 133 2.14 13.82 -8.62
N LEU A 134 2.25 13.02 -7.56
CA LEU A 134 1.28 11.98 -7.22
C LEU A 134 -0.09 12.61 -6.92
N PRO A 135 -1.20 11.89 -7.17
CA PRO A 135 -2.54 12.37 -6.81
C PRO A 135 -2.69 12.69 -5.32
N TYR A 136 -1.98 11.94 -4.47
CA TYR A 136 -1.92 12.18 -3.03
C TYR A 136 -0.45 12.27 -2.59
N PRO A 137 0.12 13.48 -2.47
CA PRO A 137 1.52 13.66 -2.10
C PRO A 137 1.82 13.08 -0.70
N ILE A 138 2.79 12.17 -0.59
CA ILE A 138 3.13 11.54 0.69
C ILE A 138 4.05 12.48 1.48
N SER A 139 3.69 12.77 2.74
CA SER A 139 4.53 13.58 3.64
C SER A 139 5.85 12.86 3.99
N PRO A 140 6.87 13.60 4.46
CA PRO A 140 8.12 13.00 4.90
C PRO A 140 7.92 11.95 6.01
N PRO A 141 8.68 10.84 6.00
CA PRO A 141 8.57 9.81 7.02
C PRO A 141 9.02 10.32 8.39
N VAL A 142 8.51 9.69 9.45
CA VAL A 142 8.71 10.12 10.85
C VAL A 142 9.30 9.05 11.76
N VAL A 143 9.32 7.79 11.32
CA VAL A 143 9.88 6.67 12.09
C VAL A 143 10.85 5.84 11.27
N LYS A 144 11.82 5.22 11.95
CA LYS A 144 12.72 4.22 11.40
C LYS A 144 12.23 2.81 11.72
N CYS A 145 12.38 1.88 10.79
CA CYS A 145 11.94 0.50 11.00
C CYS A 145 12.99 -0.50 10.53
N HIS A 146 12.90 -1.70 11.10
CA HIS A 146 13.62 -2.85 10.60
C HIS A 146 13.03 -3.34 9.27
N THR A 147 13.87 -3.96 8.46
CA THR A 147 13.48 -4.59 7.20
C THR A 147 13.79 -6.08 7.21
N SER A 148 12.91 -6.87 6.59
CA SER A 148 13.15 -8.28 6.25
C SER A 148 12.22 -8.69 5.12
N GLY A 149 12.68 -9.59 4.25
CA GLY A 149 11.84 -10.22 3.23
C GLY A 149 12.25 -9.94 1.79
N PHE A 150 13.12 -8.96 1.55
CA PHE A 150 13.57 -8.59 0.20
C PHE A 150 15.10 -8.52 0.03
N ALA A 151 15.89 -8.76 1.09
CA ALA A 151 17.35 -8.74 0.96
C ALA A 151 17.90 -9.79 -0.02
N TYR A 152 17.23 -10.94 -0.16
CA TYR A 152 17.65 -11.95 -1.15
C TYR A 152 17.46 -11.47 -2.59
N GLU A 153 16.43 -10.68 -2.88
CA GLU A 153 16.22 -10.10 -4.21
C GLU A 153 17.32 -9.10 -4.57
N MET A 154 17.87 -8.41 -3.56
CA MET A 154 18.97 -7.45 -3.75
C MET A 154 20.33 -8.15 -3.86
N ASN A 155 20.55 -9.24 -3.12
CA ASN A 155 21.82 -9.96 -3.09
C ASN A 155 21.64 -11.46 -2.84
N TYR A 156 21.13 -12.18 -3.85
CA TYR A 156 20.83 -13.61 -3.74
C TYR A 156 22.07 -14.45 -3.37
N ARG A 157 23.26 -14.06 -3.86
CA ARG A 157 24.53 -14.76 -3.59
C ARG A 157 24.93 -14.75 -2.12
N LYS A 158 24.54 -13.72 -1.35
CA LYS A 158 24.76 -13.69 0.10
C LYS A 158 24.08 -14.86 0.81
N PHE A 159 22.94 -15.30 0.27
CA PHE A 159 22.10 -16.33 0.85
C PHE A 159 22.23 -17.68 0.14
N GLU A 160 23.00 -17.78 -0.94
CA GLU A 160 23.19 -19.05 -1.64
C GLU A 160 24.17 -19.95 -0.88
N THR A 161 23.83 -21.22 -0.72
CA THR A 161 24.72 -22.23 -0.17
C THR A 161 24.95 -23.34 -1.19
N LEU A 162 25.84 -24.29 -0.89
CA LEU A 162 26.03 -25.48 -1.74
C LEU A 162 24.78 -26.38 -1.79
N GLU A 163 23.89 -26.25 -0.82
CA GLU A 163 22.74 -27.16 -0.62
C GLU A 163 21.41 -26.50 -0.99
N LEU A 164 21.29 -25.18 -0.82
CA LEU A 164 20.04 -24.43 -0.98
C LEU A 164 20.24 -23.23 -1.90
N THR A 165 19.22 -22.98 -2.73
CA THR A 165 19.10 -21.71 -3.46
C THR A 165 19.00 -20.54 -2.49
N GLY A 166 19.42 -19.34 -2.93
CA GLY A 166 19.37 -18.14 -2.09
C GLY A 166 17.99 -17.82 -1.51
N ASP A 167 16.93 -17.95 -2.32
CA ASP A 167 15.54 -17.73 -1.87
C ASP A 167 15.13 -18.73 -0.78
N LEU A 168 15.37 -20.03 -1.02
CA LEU A 168 14.99 -21.08 -0.07
C LEU A 168 15.78 -20.96 1.24
N ASN A 169 17.09 -20.71 1.17
CA ASN A 169 17.92 -20.49 2.35
C ASN A 169 17.46 -19.27 3.15
N TYR A 170 17.14 -18.16 2.46
CA TYR A 170 16.68 -16.93 3.11
C TYR A 170 15.36 -17.14 3.85
N LYS A 171 14.37 -17.74 3.18
CA LYS A 171 13.07 -18.03 3.78
C LYS A 171 13.20 -19.02 4.94
N GLN A 172 13.94 -20.11 4.75
CA GLN A 172 14.03 -21.20 5.72
C GLN A 172 14.84 -20.86 6.96
N ASN A 173 16.01 -20.25 6.79
CA ASN A 173 16.97 -20.08 7.89
C ASN A 173 16.95 -18.70 8.52
N TYR A 174 16.25 -17.74 7.92
CA TYR A 174 16.20 -16.37 8.42
C TYR A 174 14.76 -15.89 8.64
N MET A 175 13.91 -15.94 7.62
CA MET A 175 12.57 -15.36 7.72
C MET A 175 11.60 -16.13 8.62
N THR A 176 11.89 -17.39 8.97
CA THR A 176 11.12 -18.17 9.96
C THR A 176 11.33 -17.68 11.40
N ASN A 177 12.43 -16.99 11.68
CA ASN A 177 12.66 -16.36 12.97
C ASN A 177 11.99 -14.99 12.99
N GLU A 178 10.95 -14.85 13.82
CA GLU A 178 10.20 -13.60 13.99
C GLU A 178 11.09 -12.41 14.34
N THR A 179 12.15 -12.62 15.13
CA THR A 179 13.07 -11.55 15.55
C THR A 179 14.14 -11.21 14.53
N TYR A 180 14.23 -11.95 13.42
CA TYR A 180 15.22 -11.68 12.38
C TYR A 180 15.00 -10.33 11.70
N VAL A 181 16.10 -9.65 11.38
CA VAL A 181 16.14 -8.40 10.60
C VAL A 181 17.35 -8.42 9.67
N ASP A 182 17.24 -7.77 8.52
CA ASP A 182 18.37 -7.62 7.61
C ASP A 182 19.39 -6.63 8.18
N GLU A 183 20.55 -7.14 8.61
CA GLU A 183 21.58 -6.32 9.26
C GLU A 183 22.06 -5.15 8.40
N GLY A 184 22.08 -3.95 9.00
CA GLY A 184 22.53 -2.72 8.34
C GLY A 184 21.55 -2.19 7.30
N ILE A 185 20.35 -2.77 7.21
CA ILE A 185 19.29 -2.36 6.29
C ILE A 185 18.11 -1.86 7.13
N GLU A 186 17.72 -0.62 6.89
CA GLU A 186 16.62 0.06 7.57
C GLU A 186 15.80 0.83 6.55
N CYS A 187 14.56 1.14 6.89
CA CYS A 187 13.73 2.04 6.11
C CYS A 187 13.11 3.13 7.00
N GLN A 188 12.51 4.14 6.36
CA GLN A 188 11.75 5.19 7.06
C GLN A 188 10.33 5.26 6.52
N GLY A 189 9.36 5.44 7.42
CA GLY A 189 7.94 5.57 7.08
C GLY A 189 7.15 6.41 8.07
N HIS A 190 5.83 6.44 7.90
CA HIS A 190 4.91 6.86 8.97
C HIS A 190 4.63 5.71 9.94
N PHE A 191 4.74 4.47 9.45
CA PHE A 191 4.49 3.26 10.20
C PHE A 191 5.57 2.21 9.92
N CYS A 192 5.87 1.41 10.93
CA CYS A 192 6.56 0.13 10.78
C CYS A 192 5.54 -1.00 10.68
N VAL A 193 5.89 -2.06 9.96
CA VAL A 193 4.98 -3.18 9.71
C VAL A 193 5.68 -4.54 9.86
N ILE A 194 4.94 -5.52 10.37
CA ILE A 194 5.22 -6.97 10.26
C ILE A 194 4.05 -7.63 9.51
N VAL A 195 4.35 -8.44 8.50
CA VAL A 195 3.37 -9.22 7.74
C VAL A 195 3.78 -10.70 7.78
N PRO A 196 3.13 -11.54 8.61
CA PRO A 196 3.34 -12.98 8.54
C PRO A 196 2.74 -13.56 7.27
N ASN A 197 3.41 -14.55 6.69
CA ASN A 197 2.92 -15.37 5.60
C ASN A 197 3.14 -16.85 5.88
N LYS A 198 2.24 -17.70 5.38
CA LYS A 198 2.43 -19.14 5.41
C LYS A 198 3.29 -19.57 4.23
N TYR A 199 4.40 -20.24 4.52
CA TYR A 199 5.31 -20.82 3.54
C TYR A 199 5.43 -22.33 3.76
N ILE A 200 5.70 -23.08 2.70
CA ILE A 200 5.85 -24.55 2.79
C ILE A 200 7.33 -24.88 2.78
N ILE A 201 7.81 -25.52 3.86
CA ILE A 201 9.17 -26.05 3.99
C ILE A 201 9.05 -27.53 4.32
N ASP A 202 9.68 -28.38 3.51
CA ASP A 202 9.66 -29.84 3.69
C ASP A 202 8.25 -30.46 3.87
N GLY A 203 7.24 -29.83 3.25
CA GLY A 203 5.83 -30.27 3.30
C GLY A 203 5.04 -29.75 4.50
N GLU A 204 5.64 -28.96 5.39
CA GLU A 204 4.98 -28.34 6.53
C GLU A 204 4.76 -26.84 6.31
N TYR A 205 3.64 -26.32 6.82
CA TYR A 205 3.38 -24.89 6.83
C TYR A 205 4.09 -24.22 8.00
N VAL A 206 4.98 -23.29 7.69
CA VAL A 206 5.67 -22.43 8.66
C VAL A 206 5.30 -20.97 8.41
N ASP A 207 5.42 -20.14 9.45
CA ASP A 207 5.32 -18.70 9.30
C ASP A 207 6.65 -18.11 8.87
N ILE A 208 6.62 -17.21 7.89
CA ILE A 208 7.72 -16.31 7.55
C ILE A 208 7.29 -14.86 7.77
N TYR A 209 8.22 -14.00 8.19
CA TYR A 209 7.91 -12.64 8.63
C TYR A 209 8.54 -11.59 7.70
N TYR A 210 7.69 -10.86 6.98
CA TYR A 210 8.09 -9.67 6.23
C TYR A 210 8.04 -8.45 7.12
N LYS A 211 9.06 -7.59 7.03
CA LYS A 211 9.16 -6.35 7.82
C LYS A 211 9.54 -5.19 6.93
N GLY A 212 8.95 -4.03 7.22
CA GLY A 212 9.28 -2.82 6.49
C GLY A 212 8.58 -1.58 7.01
N CYS A 213 8.47 -0.59 6.13
CA CYS A 213 7.86 0.71 6.41
C CYS A 213 6.72 0.99 5.45
N ILE A 214 5.72 1.72 5.95
CA ILE A 214 4.63 2.27 5.16
C ILE A 214 4.61 3.78 5.38
N SER A 215 4.63 4.55 4.29
CA SER A 215 4.23 5.96 4.28
C SER A 215 2.92 6.10 3.53
N ALA A 216 1.99 6.88 4.05
CA ALA A 216 0.65 6.98 3.50
C ALA A 216 0.18 8.44 3.44
N ASN A 217 -0.59 8.77 2.40
CA ASN A 217 -1.46 9.94 2.37
C ASN A 217 -2.86 9.49 1.96
N GLU A 218 -3.78 9.47 2.92
CA GLU A 218 -5.12 8.91 2.81
C GLU A 218 -6.16 10.03 2.88
N GLN A 219 -7.05 10.10 1.90
CA GLN A 219 -8.10 11.11 1.77
C GLN A 219 -9.51 10.53 1.98
N GLY A 220 -9.62 9.21 2.19
CA GLY A 220 -10.87 8.50 2.45
C GLY A 220 -11.28 8.48 3.92
N GLU A 221 -12.47 7.92 4.19
CA GLU A 221 -12.96 7.68 5.56
C GLU A 221 -12.17 6.57 6.27
N GLN A 222 -11.63 5.62 5.50
CA GLN A 222 -10.78 4.55 6.00
C GLN A 222 -9.33 4.99 5.95
N LYS A 223 -8.63 4.78 7.07
CA LYS A 223 -7.22 5.09 7.24
C LYS A 223 -6.50 3.92 7.89
N LEU A 224 -5.22 3.75 7.57
CA LEU A 224 -4.36 2.86 8.32
C LEU A 224 -4.28 3.31 9.78
N SER A 225 -4.32 2.35 10.68
CA SER A 225 -4.08 2.61 12.09
C SER A 225 -3.17 1.53 12.65
N VAL A 226 -2.49 1.87 13.74
CA VAL A 226 -1.64 0.93 14.48
C VAL A 226 -2.45 -0.24 15.07
N GLY A 227 -1.72 -1.29 15.48
CA GLY A 227 -2.23 -2.53 16.03
C GLY A 227 -2.28 -3.66 15.01
N GLN A 228 -2.95 -4.75 15.37
CA GLN A 228 -3.26 -5.84 14.45
C GLN A 228 -4.35 -5.39 13.48
N LYS A 229 -4.11 -5.58 12.18
CA LYS A 229 -5.06 -5.32 11.09
C LYS A 229 -5.19 -6.54 10.20
N TYR A 230 -6.39 -6.71 9.65
CA TYR A 230 -6.66 -7.72 8.65
C TYR A 230 -7.24 -7.02 7.42
N VAL A 231 -6.43 -6.87 6.38
CA VAL A 231 -6.79 -6.11 5.17
C VAL A 231 -6.64 -7.04 3.97
N ASN A 232 -7.77 -7.33 3.30
CA ASN A 232 -7.90 -8.31 2.20
C ASN A 232 -7.01 -9.54 2.38
N GLU A 233 -7.39 -10.30 3.40
CA GLU A 233 -6.82 -11.61 3.71
C GLU A 233 -5.36 -11.60 4.17
N ILE A 234 -4.79 -10.41 4.40
CA ILE A 234 -3.43 -10.25 4.90
C ILE A 234 -3.50 -9.67 6.31
N THR A 235 -2.82 -10.35 7.24
CA THR A 235 -2.61 -9.85 8.60
C THR A 235 -1.42 -8.92 8.61
N TYR A 236 -1.61 -7.71 9.14
CA TYR A 236 -0.56 -6.73 9.36
C TYR A 236 -0.48 -6.41 10.85
N TYR A 237 0.74 -6.28 11.37
CA TYR A 237 1.00 -5.68 12.67
C TYR A 237 1.67 -4.34 12.42
N ILE A 238 0.97 -3.25 12.74
CA ILE A 238 1.38 -1.89 12.40
C ILE A 238 1.69 -1.13 13.68
N CYS A 239 2.82 -0.45 13.72
CA CYS A 239 3.21 0.40 14.85
C CYS A 239 3.90 1.67 14.34
N ASN A 240 4.09 2.67 15.19
CA ASN A 240 4.55 4.02 14.79
C ASN A 240 5.59 4.61 15.74
N THR A 241 6.46 3.77 16.29
CA THR A 241 7.65 4.21 17.02
C THR A 241 8.89 3.58 16.39
N ASP A 242 10.07 4.19 16.60
CA ASP A 242 11.30 3.67 16.01
C ASP A 242 11.52 2.20 16.38
N PHE A 243 11.78 1.37 15.36
CA PHE A 243 12.16 -0.04 15.45
C PHE A 243 11.15 -0.94 16.18
N CYS A 244 9.89 -0.53 16.27
CA CYS A 244 8.85 -1.30 16.96
C CYS A 244 8.47 -2.62 16.26
N ASN A 245 8.92 -2.84 15.02
CA ASN A 245 8.64 -4.05 14.25
C ASN A 245 9.71 -5.15 14.40
N ILE A 246 10.41 -5.21 15.55
CA ILE A 246 11.35 -6.28 15.85
C ILE A 246 10.65 -7.63 16.05
N ASP A 247 9.48 -7.64 16.68
CA ASP A 247 8.59 -8.79 16.87
C ASP A 247 7.14 -8.29 17.07
N ILE A 248 6.19 -9.21 17.01
CA ILE A 248 4.75 -8.94 17.09
C ILE A 248 4.37 -8.39 18.47
N GLU A 249 4.94 -8.94 19.55
CA GLU A 249 4.67 -8.48 20.92
C GLU A 249 5.05 -7.01 21.08
N THR A 250 6.28 -6.67 20.70
CA THR A 250 6.80 -5.29 20.73
C THR A 250 5.99 -4.36 19.83
N SER A 251 5.58 -4.84 18.63
CA SER A 251 4.74 -4.05 17.72
C SER A 251 3.38 -3.74 18.32
N LEU A 252 2.76 -4.71 19.00
CA LEU A 252 1.45 -4.54 19.62
C LEU A 252 1.53 -3.65 20.87
N ASP A 253 2.58 -3.79 21.68
CA ASP A 253 2.82 -2.93 22.84
C ASP A 253 3.06 -1.48 22.42
N ALA A 254 3.85 -1.25 21.36
CA ALA A 254 4.04 0.08 20.79
C ALA A 254 2.72 0.66 20.27
N ALA A 255 1.90 -0.15 19.60
CA ALA A 255 0.58 0.27 19.12
C ALA A 255 -0.41 0.61 20.25
N ALA A 256 -0.36 -0.11 21.37
CA ALA A 256 -1.20 0.16 22.54
C ALA A 256 -0.82 1.48 23.25
N ASN A 257 0.48 1.82 23.21
CA ASN A 257 1.03 3.04 23.78
C ASN A 257 1.04 4.23 22.80
N ALA A 258 0.66 4.01 21.55
CA ALA A 258 0.54 5.07 20.56
C ALA A 258 -0.57 6.04 20.99
N SER A 259 -0.18 7.28 21.25
CA SER A 259 -1.15 8.38 21.19
C SER A 259 -1.73 8.41 19.78
N THR A 260 -3.04 8.52 19.67
CA THR A 260 -3.75 8.68 18.40
C THR A 260 -3.00 9.69 17.54
N ILE A 261 -2.54 9.28 16.36
CA ILE A 261 -1.90 10.18 15.40
C ILE A 261 -2.93 11.27 15.11
N SER A 262 -2.76 12.45 15.72
CA SER A 262 -3.56 13.61 15.40
C SER A 262 -3.22 13.99 13.97
N ASP A 263 -4.21 13.95 13.08
CA ASP A 263 -4.15 14.60 11.77
C ASP A 263 -3.74 16.07 11.99
N ASN A 264 -2.46 16.41 11.86
CA ASN A 264 -1.99 17.80 11.81
C ASN A 264 -2.32 18.39 10.43
N GLY A 265 -3.61 18.42 10.12
CA GLY A 265 -4.15 18.78 8.83
C GLY A 265 -5.58 19.30 8.91
N ALA A 266 -5.90 20.13 9.91
CA ALA A 266 -7.01 21.10 9.88
C ALA A 266 -6.98 22.02 11.12
N ASP A 267 -5.90 22.78 11.30
CA ASP A 267 -5.97 23.96 12.17
C ASP A 267 -6.63 25.08 11.35
N GLY A 268 -7.95 25.11 11.41
CA GLY A 268 -8.82 25.94 10.57
C GLY A 268 -10.20 26.10 11.19
N THR A 269 -10.23 26.77 12.34
CA THR A 269 -11.42 27.37 12.98
C THR A 269 -12.62 26.45 13.24
N LYS A 270 -12.71 25.93 14.47
CA LYS A 270 -14.00 25.75 15.13
C LYS A 270 -14.01 26.57 16.41
N PHE A 271 -14.74 27.68 16.34
CA PHE A 271 -15.09 28.50 17.48
C PHE A 271 -15.67 27.64 18.60
N ASP A 272 -15.06 27.73 19.78
CA ASP A 272 -15.65 27.35 21.05
C ASP A 272 -16.99 28.05 21.22
N CYS A 273 -18.09 27.32 21.08
CA CYS A 273 -19.38 27.75 21.61
C CYS A 273 -19.41 27.38 23.10
N PHE A 274 -18.55 28.05 23.87
CA PHE A 274 -18.59 27.99 25.32
C PHE A 274 -19.84 28.74 25.80
N GLN A 275 -20.59 28.05 26.65
CA GLN A 275 -21.75 28.52 27.36
C GLN A 275 -21.55 29.92 27.94
N ILE A 276 -22.37 30.88 27.54
CA ILE A 276 -22.66 32.06 28.35
C ILE A 276 -24.11 31.95 28.81
N VAL A 277 -24.20 31.64 30.11
CA VAL A 277 -25.36 31.80 30.98
C VAL A 277 -25.94 33.21 30.81
N ILE A 278 -27.22 33.30 30.47
CA ILE A 278 -28.03 34.47 30.83
C ILE A 278 -29.33 33.97 31.48
N LEU A 279 -29.31 33.97 32.81
CA LEU A 279 -30.47 34.08 33.68
C LEU A 279 -31.14 35.44 33.38
N PHE A 280 -32.37 35.43 32.86
CA PHE A 280 -33.28 36.58 32.98
C PHE A 280 -34.47 36.20 33.86
N ILE A 281 -34.31 36.55 35.14
CA ILE A 281 -35.24 37.31 35.99
C ILE A 281 -36.72 36.88 35.98
N ILE A 282 -37.13 36.24 37.08
CA ILE A 282 -38.48 36.37 37.65
C ILE A 282 -38.42 37.51 38.69
N PHE A 283 -39.48 38.33 38.71
CA PHE A 283 -39.84 39.45 39.60
C PHE A 283 -39.38 40.86 39.19
N LEU A 284 -40.28 41.65 38.58
CA LEU A 284 -41.04 42.71 39.29
C LEU A 284 -42.03 43.46 38.37
N ILE A 285 -43.26 43.61 38.89
CA ILE A 285 -44.43 44.43 38.49
C ILE A 285 -45.52 43.69 37.71
#